data_AF-A0A7V1LGA0-F1
#
_entry.id   AF-A0A7V1LGA0-F1
#
_cell.length_a   1.000
_cell.length_b   1.000
_cell.length_c   1.000
_cell.angle_alpha   90.00
_cell.angle_beta   90.00
_cell.angle_gamma   90.00
#
_symmetry.space_group_name_H-M   'P 1'
#
loop_
_entity.id
_entity.type
_entity.pdbx_description
1 polymer ?
#
loop_
_entity_poly.entity_id
_entity_poly.type
_entity_poly.pdbx_seq_one_letter_code
_entity_poly.pdbx_strand_id
1 'polypeptide(L)'
;MAHTSITSSKGFTLVEMLIVIAIIGVVTAVVVTGQHSFERSVILTNTTYDIALSIREAQAYGFSGKSATNVVTAKTGRYAYGVDFNLVTPNTYTFFADNGALSLSSCHKSVIPLNSPEQKYGDCYFFKGSGGDQVVKKYIINNNIMISRVWVCAPSGGTYTCNGSSSGQFDISFTRPNSIYVRLNAHIGNTACIKVSRLGASRYILIRGYGSSPPFEVGTVSVSNTPISPYCG
;
A
#
# COMPACT_ATOMS: atom_id res chain seq x y z
N MET A 1 -72.63 -40.39 2.30
CA MET A 1 -71.41 -40.97 1.70
C MET A 1 -70.88 -39.95 0.70
N ALA A 2 -69.89 -39.15 1.09
CA ALA A 2 -69.24 -38.19 0.20
C ALA A 2 -67.96 -38.85 -0.35
N HIS A 3 -67.96 -39.16 -1.64
CA HIS A 3 -66.77 -39.61 -2.36
C HIS A 3 -66.01 -38.37 -2.83
N THR A 4 -64.97 -37.98 -2.12
CA THR A 4 -64.06 -36.91 -2.54
C THR A 4 -63.18 -37.46 -3.67
N SER A 5 -63.44 -37.03 -4.91
CA SER A 5 -62.60 -37.34 -6.07
C SER A 5 -61.26 -36.64 -5.93
N ILE A 6 -60.17 -37.42 -5.91
CA ILE A 6 -58.81 -36.90 -5.98
C ILE A 6 -58.56 -36.51 -7.44
N THR A 7 -58.49 -35.21 -7.72
CA THR A 7 -58.14 -34.68 -9.04
C THR A 7 -56.73 -35.09 -9.44
N SER A 8 -56.60 -35.61 -10.67
CA SER A 8 -55.32 -36.03 -11.27
C SER A 8 -54.30 -34.88 -11.26
N SER A 9 -53.25 -35.04 -10.47
CA SER A 9 -52.04 -34.23 -10.53
C SER A 9 -51.31 -34.56 -11.83
N LYS A 10 -51.41 -33.68 -12.84
CA LYS A 10 -50.63 -33.81 -14.07
C LYS A 10 -49.15 -33.63 -13.74
N GLY A 11 -48.35 -34.68 -13.97
CA GLY A 11 -46.90 -34.64 -13.82
C GLY A 11 -46.23 -33.80 -14.89
N PHE A 12 -45.02 -33.34 -14.60
CA PHE A 12 -44.17 -32.60 -15.55
C PHE A 12 -43.72 -33.50 -16.69
N THR A 13 -43.72 -33.02 -17.92
CA THR A 13 -43.21 -33.80 -19.05
C THR A 13 -41.67 -33.83 -19.05
N LEU A 14 -41.09 -34.90 -19.60
CA LEU A 14 -39.63 -35.04 -19.70
C LEU A 14 -39.00 -33.87 -20.48
N VAL A 15 -39.69 -33.42 -21.55
CA VAL A 15 -39.21 -32.30 -22.37
C VAL A 15 -39.21 -30.97 -21.62
N GLU A 16 -40.21 -30.71 -20.76
CA GLU A 16 -40.24 -29.50 -19.95
C GLU A 16 -39.10 -29.49 -18.92
N MET A 17 -38.75 -30.64 -18.31
CA MET A 17 -37.60 -30.73 -17.41
C MET A 17 -36.27 -30.45 -18.13
N LEU A 18 -36.13 -30.91 -19.36
CA LEU A 18 -34.93 -30.67 -20.16
C LEU A 18 -34.73 -29.17 -20.45
N ILE A 19 -35.82 -28.47 -20.80
CA ILE A 19 -35.79 -27.02 -21.05
C ILE A 19 -35.41 -26.26 -19.76
N VAL A 20 -35.96 -26.66 -18.60
CA VAL A 20 -35.64 -26.02 -17.32
C VAL A 20 -34.17 -26.18 -16.97
N ILE A 21 -33.59 -27.37 -17.12
CA ILE A 21 -32.16 -27.62 -16.88
C ILE A 21 -31.30 -26.80 -17.85
N ALA A 22 -31.71 -26.70 -19.12
CA ALA A 22 -30.99 -25.88 -20.10
C ALA A 22 -30.97 -24.39 -19.71
N ILE A 23 -32.10 -23.82 -19.28
CA ILE A 23 -32.19 -22.43 -18.82
C ILE A 23 -31.34 -22.22 -17.56
N ILE A 24 -31.44 -23.12 -16.57
CA ILE A 24 -30.62 -23.05 -15.34
C ILE A 24 -29.13 -23.10 -15.68
N GLY A 25 -28.73 -23.97 -16.61
CA GLY A 25 -27.34 -24.07 -17.07
C GLY A 25 -26.81 -22.76 -17.67
N VAL A 26 -27.59 -22.12 -18.55
CA VAL A 26 -27.23 -20.83 -19.16
C VAL A 26 -27.13 -19.74 -18.11
N VAL A 27 -28.12 -19.62 -17.21
CA VAL A 27 -28.11 -18.61 -16.14
C VAL A 27 -26.92 -18.82 -15.20
N THR A 28 -26.65 -20.07 -14.80
CA THR A 28 -25.52 -20.40 -13.91
C THR A 28 -24.19 -20.05 -14.56
N ALA A 29 -24.02 -20.31 -15.85
CA ALA A 29 -22.79 -19.97 -16.58
C ALA A 29 -22.52 -18.44 -16.56
N VAL A 30 -23.54 -17.61 -16.78
CA VAL A 30 -23.41 -16.15 -16.72
C VAL A 30 -23.07 -15.68 -15.30
N VAL A 31 -23.71 -16.24 -14.27
CA VAL A 31 -23.47 -15.86 -12.87
C VAL A 31 -22.03 -16.23 -12.44
N VAL A 32 -21.57 -17.45 -12.73
CA VAL A 32 -20.24 -17.93 -12.33
C VAL A 32 -19.13 -17.13 -13.02
N THR A 33 -19.30 -16.82 -14.31
CA THR A 33 -18.32 -16.00 -15.04
C THR A 33 -18.23 -14.58 -14.49
N GLY A 34 -19.36 -13.97 -14.11
CA GLY A 34 -19.40 -12.67 -13.44
C GLY A 34 -18.67 -12.68 -12.09
N GLN A 35 -18.92 -13.70 -11.25
CA GLN A 35 -18.36 -13.82 -9.90
C GLN A 35 -16.82 -13.79 -9.89
N HIS A 36 -16.17 -14.52 -10.80
CA HIS A 36 -14.70 -14.55 -10.89
C HIS A 36 -14.07 -13.18 -11.17
N SER A 37 -14.72 -12.35 -11.99
CA SER A 37 -14.22 -11.00 -12.31
C SER A 37 -14.34 -10.05 -11.12
N PHE A 38 -15.46 -10.15 -10.39
CA PHE A 38 -15.73 -9.37 -9.20
C PHE A 38 -14.75 -9.70 -8.07
N GLU A 39 -14.56 -10.99 -7.76
CA GLU A 39 -13.61 -11.44 -6.74
C GLU A 39 -12.19 -10.92 -7.00
N ARG A 40 -11.74 -10.93 -8.26
CA ARG A 40 -10.42 -10.41 -8.63
C ARG A 40 -10.27 -8.93 -8.33
N SER A 41 -11.28 -8.13 -8.65
CA SER A 41 -11.31 -6.68 -8.40
C SER A 41 -11.36 -6.36 -6.91
N VAL A 42 -12.17 -7.09 -6.14
CA VAL A 42 -12.31 -6.93 -4.69
C VAL A 42 -10.99 -7.26 -4.00
N ILE A 43 -10.36 -8.39 -4.31
CA ILE A 43 -9.08 -8.77 -3.70
C ILE A 43 -7.99 -7.73 -4.02
N LEU A 44 -7.89 -7.26 -5.27
CA LEU A 44 -6.93 -6.22 -5.63
C LEU A 44 -7.17 -4.92 -4.84
N THR A 45 -8.45 -4.54 -4.70
CA THR A 45 -8.85 -3.35 -3.97
C THR A 45 -8.51 -3.46 -2.48
N ASN A 46 -8.85 -4.58 -1.84
CA ASN A 46 -8.54 -4.84 -0.44
C ASN A 46 -7.03 -4.83 -0.19
N THR A 47 -6.24 -5.54 -1.01
CA THR A 47 -4.78 -5.54 -0.89
C THR A 47 -4.18 -4.13 -1.07
N THR A 48 -4.73 -3.33 -1.99
CA THR A 48 -4.28 -1.94 -2.18
C THR A 48 -4.59 -1.10 -0.94
N TYR A 49 -5.77 -1.29 -0.32
CA TYR A 49 -6.12 -0.64 0.93
C TYR A 49 -5.28 -1.11 2.11
N ASP A 50 -4.90 -2.38 2.17
CA ASP A 50 -4.01 -2.93 3.21
C ASP A 50 -2.62 -2.29 3.13
N ILE A 51 -2.08 -2.12 1.92
CA ILE A 51 -0.82 -1.39 1.70
C ILE A 51 -0.98 0.08 2.09
N ALA A 52 -2.06 0.75 1.68
CA ALA A 52 -2.32 2.13 2.07
C ALA A 52 -2.48 2.28 3.60
N LEU A 53 -3.04 1.28 4.27
CA LEU A 53 -3.20 1.25 5.72
C LEU A 53 -1.84 1.08 6.42
N SER A 54 -0.96 0.20 5.95
CA SER A 54 0.37 0.03 6.53
C SER A 54 1.23 1.30 6.39
N ILE A 55 1.10 2.02 5.27
CA ILE A 55 1.73 3.34 5.10
C ILE A 55 1.17 4.34 6.11
N ARG A 56 -0.16 4.37 6.33
CA ARG A 56 -0.78 5.24 7.33
C ARG A 56 -0.38 4.88 8.77
N GLU A 57 -0.18 3.59 9.06
CA GLU A 57 0.37 3.15 10.33
C GLU A 57 1.81 3.67 10.51
N ALA A 58 2.64 3.62 9.46
CA ALA A 58 4.01 4.14 9.49
C ALA A 58 4.01 5.65 9.74
N GLN A 59 3.11 6.37 9.06
CA GLN A 59 2.88 7.79 9.24
C GLN A 59 2.54 8.13 10.70
N ALA A 60 1.59 7.42 11.30
CA ALA A 60 1.21 7.63 12.70
C ALA A 60 2.37 7.35 13.68
N TYR A 61 3.14 6.29 13.45
CA TYR A 61 4.27 5.93 14.33
C TYR A 61 5.44 6.90 14.18
N GLY A 62 5.74 7.33 12.95
CA GLY A 62 6.78 8.30 12.64
C GLY A 62 6.49 9.68 13.23
N PHE A 63 5.24 10.15 13.17
CA PHE A 63 4.85 11.45 13.72
C PHE A 63 4.74 11.48 15.23
N SER A 64 4.29 10.38 15.84
CA SER A 64 4.33 10.24 17.30
C SER A 64 5.77 10.15 17.84
N GLY A 65 6.75 9.82 16.99
CA GLY A 65 8.14 9.65 17.38
C GLY A 65 8.31 8.49 18.35
N LYS A 66 7.57 7.39 18.12
CA LYS A 66 7.56 6.22 18.97
C LYS A 66 8.98 5.65 19.09
N SER A 67 9.38 5.25 20.29
CA SER A 67 10.61 4.49 20.46
C SER A 67 10.34 3.01 20.17
N ALA A 68 11.22 2.36 19.42
CA ALA A 68 11.16 0.96 19.11
C ALA A 68 11.46 0.14 20.37
N THR A 69 10.48 -0.67 20.77
CA THR A 69 10.65 -1.71 21.78
C THR A 69 11.45 -2.84 21.11
N ASN A 70 12.56 -3.29 21.71
CA ASN A 70 13.53 -4.29 21.19
C ASN A 70 14.78 -3.78 20.46
N VAL A 71 15.33 -2.63 20.86
CA VAL A 71 16.69 -2.23 20.46
C VAL A 71 17.69 -2.68 21.53
N VAL A 72 18.65 -3.52 21.14
CA VAL A 72 19.75 -4.04 22.01
C VAL A 72 20.61 -2.90 22.59
N THR A 73 20.51 -1.71 22.02
CA THR A 73 21.02 -0.46 22.60
C THR A 73 19.83 0.47 22.80
N ALA A 74 19.25 0.51 24.00
CA ALA A 74 18.16 1.42 24.34
C ALA A 74 18.62 2.88 24.20
N LYS A 75 18.54 3.38 22.98
CA LYS A 75 18.80 4.77 22.63
C LYS A 75 17.52 5.55 22.97
N THR A 76 17.62 6.53 23.86
CA THR A 76 16.51 7.36 24.38
C THR A 76 15.98 8.38 23.37
N GLY A 77 15.86 7.99 22.09
CA GLY A 77 15.43 8.90 21.02
C GLY A 77 14.21 8.41 20.25
N ARG A 78 13.81 9.27 19.31
CA ARG A 78 12.64 9.10 18.46
C ARG A 78 13.08 8.56 17.10
N TYR A 79 12.43 7.51 16.63
CA TYR A 79 12.75 6.87 15.35
C TYR A 79 11.83 7.37 14.23
N ALA A 80 12.34 7.35 13.00
CA ALA A 80 11.47 7.38 11.83
C ALA A 80 10.80 6.01 11.68
N TYR A 81 9.59 6.01 11.12
CA TYR A 81 8.93 4.77 10.71
C TYR A 81 8.59 4.86 9.24
N GLY A 82 8.69 3.73 8.55
CA GLY A 82 8.51 3.71 7.12
C GLY A 82 8.08 2.38 6.56
N VAL A 83 7.86 2.39 5.25
CA VAL A 83 7.62 1.20 4.45
C VAL A 83 8.65 1.16 3.32
N ASP A 84 9.39 0.06 3.26
CA ASP A 84 10.30 -0.30 2.18
C ASP A 84 9.58 -1.24 1.21
N PHE A 85 9.75 -0.94 -0.07
CA PHE A 85 9.31 -1.77 -1.17
C PHE A 85 10.53 -2.20 -1.99
N ASN A 86 10.87 -3.47 -1.89
CA ASN A 86 11.86 -4.09 -2.76
C ASN A 86 11.19 -4.42 -4.11
N LEU A 87 11.47 -3.61 -5.13
CA LEU A 87 10.87 -3.77 -6.46
C LEU A 87 11.47 -4.93 -7.27
N VAL A 88 12.56 -5.55 -6.79
CA VAL A 88 13.07 -6.84 -7.33
C VAL A 88 12.18 -8.00 -6.91
N THR A 89 11.60 -7.93 -5.71
CA THR A 89 10.58 -8.85 -5.19
C THR A 89 9.26 -8.10 -4.99
N PRO A 90 8.55 -7.74 -6.08
CA PRO A 90 7.44 -6.78 -6.07
C PRO A 90 6.16 -7.30 -5.38
N ASN A 91 6.22 -8.48 -4.79
CA ASN A 91 5.15 -9.08 -3.98
C ASN A 91 5.44 -9.01 -2.48
N THR A 92 6.42 -8.22 -2.04
CA THR A 92 6.69 -8.03 -0.60
C THR A 92 6.98 -6.58 -0.28
N TYR A 93 6.70 -6.21 0.97
CA TYR A 93 7.09 -4.92 1.53
C TYR A 93 7.39 -5.05 3.01
N THR A 94 8.19 -4.13 3.53
CA THR A 94 8.72 -4.19 4.89
C THR A 94 8.35 -2.92 5.64
N PHE A 95 7.64 -3.08 6.74
CA PHE A 95 7.42 -2.02 7.71
C PHE A 95 8.62 -1.98 8.68
N PHE A 96 9.29 -0.84 8.76
CA PHE A 96 10.55 -0.70 9.49
C PHE A 96 10.53 0.48 10.47
N ALA A 97 11.38 0.36 11.49
CA ALA A 97 11.76 1.46 12.37
C ALA A 97 13.22 1.82 12.07
N ASP A 98 13.43 3.07 11.71
CA ASP A 98 14.74 3.61 11.35
C ASP A 98 15.53 3.93 12.63
N ASN A 99 16.17 2.90 13.14
CA ASN A 99 16.98 2.94 14.36
C ASN A 99 18.48 2.82 14.04
N GLY A 100 18.84 2.88 12.76
CA GLY A 100 20.21 2.87 12.26
C GLY A 100 21.09 3.97 12.85
N ALA A 101 22.38 3.90 12.52
CA ALA A 101 23.35 4.90 12.96
C ALA A 101 23.02 6.30 12.40
N LEU A 102 23.34 7.34 13.18
CA LEU A 102 23.17 8.73 12.75
C LEU A 102 24.02 8.97 11.49
N SER A 103 23.37 9.30 10.38
CA SER A 103 24.07 9.76 9.18
C SER A 103 23.97 11.29 9.09
N LEU A 104 25.11 11.97 8.96
CA LEU A 104 25.18 13.44 8.79
C LEU A 104 24.54 13.93 7.47
N SER A 105 24.21 13.01 6.55
CA SER A 105 23.54 13.25 5.28
C SER A 105 22.10 12.69 5.24
N SER A 106 21.47 12.56 6.40
CA SER A 106 20.11 12.04 6.56
C SER A 106 19.02 13.10 6.37
N CYS A 107 17.77 12.65 6.38
CA CYS A 107 16.60 13.48 6.66
C CYS A 107 16.66 14.25 7.99
N HIS A 108 17.58 13.88 8.88
CA HIS A 108 17.85 14.53 10.15
C HIS A 108 19.12 15.35 10.02
N LYS A 109 19.00 16.58 9.49
CA LYS A 109 20.08 17.57 9.57
C LYS A 109 20.39 17.79 11.05
N SER A 110 21.55 17.31 11.48
CA SER A 110 21.98 17.34 12.88
C SER A 110 21.80 18.74 13.46
N VAL A 111 20.87 18.86 14.39
CA VAL A 111 20.99 19.82 15.47
C VAL A 111 20.69 19.05 16.75
N ILE A 112 21.63 19.16 17.70
CA ILE A 112 21.49 18.94 19.14
C ILE A 112 21.63 17.49 19.68
N PRO A 113 22.05 17.34 20.96
CA PRO A 113 23.19 16.56 21.43
C PRO A 113 22.87 15.07 21.62
N LEU A 114 23.92 14.25 21.65
CA LEU A 114 23.83 12.84 22.03
C LEU A 114 23.12 12.71 23.39
N ASN A 115 22.19 11.74 23.47
CA ASN A 115 21.42 11.39 24.65
C ASN A 115 20.41 12.47 25.10
N SER A 116 19.88 13.25 24.16
CA SER A 116 18.75 14.16 24.44
C SER A 116 17.40 13.53 24.09
N PRO A 117 16.31 13.87 24.79
CA PRO A 117 14.94 13.44 24.44
C PRO A 117 14.48 13.90 23.04
N GLU A 118 15.19 14.86 22.45
CA GLU A 118 14.92 15.45 21.14
C GLU A 118 15.72 14.77 20.02
N GLN A 119 16.66 13.89 20.37
CA GLN A 119 17.50 13.17 19.44
C GLN A 119 16.65 12.32 18.49
N LYS A 120 16.83 12.56 17.19
CA LYS A 120 16.25 11.78 16.10
C LYS A 120 17.31 10.82 15.58
N TYR A 121 16.94 9.55 15.43
CA TYR A 121 17.82 8.52 14.87
C TYR A 121 17.43 8.20 13.43
N GLY A 122 18.39 7.61 12.72
CA GLY A 122 18.16 7.10 11.38
C GLY A 122 18.57 8.03 10.25
N ASP A 123 18.43 7.52 9.03
CA ASP A 123 18.73 8.25 7.79
C ASP A 123 17.55 8.44 6.82
N CYS A 124 16.35 8.05 7.26
CA CYS A 124 15.10 7.91 6.53
C CYS A 124 15.17 6.97 5.34
N TYR A 125 16.11 6.04 5.34
CA TYR A 125 16.31 5.07 4.28
C TYR A 125 16.43 3.68 4.87
N PHE A 126 15.67 2.72 4.34
CA PHE A 126 15.74 1.37 4.86
C PHE A 126 17.05 0.70 4.43
N PHE A 127 17.84 0.27 5.41
CA PHE A 127 19.01 -0.56 5.17
C PHE A 127 18.93 -1.87 5.93
N LYS A 128 18.91 -2.99 5.20
CA LYS A 128 18.96 -4.32 5.79
C LYS A 128 20.41 -4.80 5.92
N GLY A 129 20.97 -4.76 7.13
CA GLY A 129 22.34 -5.24 7.38
C GLY A 129 22.76 -5.15 8.85
N SER A 130 24.03 -5.44 9.12
CA SER A 130 24.60 -5.24 10.47
C SER A 130 24.59 -3.75 10.80
N GLY A 131 23.92 -3.37 11.89
CA GLY A 131 23.71 -1.96 12.25
C GLY A 131 22.68 -1.22 11.40
N GLY A 132 21.92 -1.95 10.56
CA GLY A 132 20.80 -1.42 9.79
C GLY A 132 19.50 -1.40 10.58
N ASP A 133 18.41 -1.09 9.88
CA ASP A 133 17.14 -0.78 10.51
C ASP A 133 16.40 -1.99 11.04
N GLN A 134 15.64 -1.76 12.10
CA GLN A 134 14.77 -2.76 12.68
C GLN A 134 13.58 -3.02 11.76
N VAL A 135 13.50 -4.24 11.25
CA VAL A 135 12.29 -4.75 10.62
C VAL A 135 11.24 -4.96 11.71
N VAL A 136 10.20 -4.14 11.70
CA VAL A 136 9.08 -4.27 12.64
C VAL A 136 8.10 -5.32 12.13
N LYS A 137 7.80 -5.33 10.83
CA LYS A 137 6.97 -6.38 10.21
C LYS A 137 7.23 -6.51 8.73
N LYS A 138 7.22 -7.74 8.21
CA LYS A 138 7.29 -8.03 6.77
C LYS A 138 5.94 -8.52 6.28
N TYR A 139 5.51 -8.02 5.12
CA TYR A 139 4.26 -8.39 4.48
C TYR A 139 4.52 -9.07 3.13
N ILE A 140 3.76 -10.12 2.86
CA ILE A 140 3.76 -10.84 1.58
C ILE A 140 2.41 -10.59 0.91
N ILE A 141 2.46 -10.10 -0.31
CA ILE A 141 1.32 -9.86 -1.18
C ILE A 141 1.05 -11.15 -1.96
N ASN A 142 -0.15 -11.69 -1.79
CA ASN A 142 -0.58 -12.94 -2.42
C ASN A 142 -1.41 -12.69 -3.70
N ASN A 143 -1.98 -13.76 -4.26
CA ASN A 143 -2.96 -13.70 -5.35
C ASN A 143 -2.43 -13.08 -6.66
N ASN A 144 -1.12 -13.20 -6.92
CA ASN A 144 -0.44 -12.62 -8.09
C ASN A 144 -0.60 -11.09 -8.19
N ILE A 145 -0.80 -10.42 -7.07
CA ILE A 145 -0.79 -8.96 -6.99
C ILE A 145 0.66 -8.51 -6.83
N MET A 146 1.05 -7.50 -7.60
CA MET A 146 2.43 -6.99 -7.61
C MET A 146 2.46 -5.47 -7.62
N ILE A 147 3.47 -4.91 -6.95
CA ILE A 147 3.86 -3.50 -7.08
C ILE A 147 4.56 -3.36 -8.43
N SER A 148 3.84 -2.83 -9.41
CA SER A 148 4.26 -2.87 -10.81
C SER A 148 5.16 -1.71 -11.19
N ARG A 149 4.94 -0.56 -10.57
CA ARG A 149 5.71 0.66 -10.79
C ARG A 149 5.47 1.61 -9.63
N VAL A 150 6.48 2.38 -9.28
CA VAL A 150 6.40 3.42 -8.26
C VAL A 150 7.00 4.71 -8.81
N TRP A 151 6.59 5.83 -8.25
CA TRP A 151 7.07 7.16 -8.62
C TRP A 151 7.41 7.96 -7.38
N VAL A 152 8.48 8.73 -7.48
CA VAL A 152 8.87 9.75 -6.50
C VAL A 152 8.76 11.10 -7.15
N CYS A 153 8.02 11.98 -6.48
CA CYS A 153 7.74 13.31 -6.93
C CYS A 153 8.30 14.34 -5.94
N ALA A 154 8.99 15.33 -6.49
CA ALA A 154 9.50 16.48 -5.75
C ALA A 154 8.93 17.78 -6.35
N PRO A 155 8.64 18.79 -5.52
CA PRO A 155 8.18 20.07 -6.01
C PRO A 155 9.28 20.77 -6.84
N SER A 156 8.91 21.30 -7.99
CA SER A 156 9.79 22.04 -8.90
C SER A 156 9.00 23.17 -9.58
N GLY A 157 9.33 24.42 -9.25
CA GLY A 157 8.77 25.61 -9.92
C GLY A 157 7.24 25.71 -9.92
N GLY A 158 6.56 25.23 -8.87
CA GLY A 158 5.08 25.22 -8.79
C GLY A 158 4.40 23.99 -9.41
N THR A 159 5.17 23.04 -9.93
CA THR A 159 4.70 21.72 -10.39
C THR A 159 5.42 20.60 -9.64
N TYR A 160 5.16 19.34 -9.97
CA TYR A 160 5.92 18.21 -9.47
C TYR A 160 6.71 17.54 -10.60
N THR A 161 8.00 17.32 -10.36
CA THR A 161 8.82 16.45 -11.22
C THR A 161 8.80 15.05 -10.63
N CYS A 162 8.30 14.09 -11.41
CA CYS A 162 8.13 12.72 -10.97
C CYS A 162 9.08 11.77 -11.72
N ASN A 163 9.72 10.88 -10.98
CA ASN A 163 10.62 9.85 -11.51
C ASN A 163 10.05 8.48 -11.16
N GLY A 164 9.79 7.67 -12.18
CA GLY A 164 9.15 6.35 -12.04
C GLY A 164 10.11 5.19 -12.30
N SER A 165 10.01 4.12 -11.51
CA SER A 165 10.76 2.87 -11.71
C SER A 165 9.91 1.65 -11.37
N SER A 166 10.24 0.51 -11.97
CA SER A 166 9.70 -0.82 -11.64
C SER A 166 10.78 -1.75 -11.08
N SER A 167 11.95 -1.22 -10.73
CA SER A 167 13.07 -1.96 -10.18
C SER A 167 13.89 -1.13 -9.19
N GLY A 168 14.59 -1.82 -8.30
CA GLY A 168 15.39 -1.22 -7.22
C GLY A 168 14.64 -1.16 -5.90
N GLN A 169 14.97 -0.15 -5.09
CA GLN A 169 14.42 0.04 -3.76
C GLN A 169 13.62 1.34 -3.69
N PHE A 170 12.48 1.27 -3.03
CA PHE A 170 11.57 2.38 -2.85
C PHE A 170 11.14 2.49 -1.40
N ASP A 171 11.56 3.56 -0.75
CA ASP A 171 11.37 3.79 0.68
C ASP A 171 10.48 5.00 0.91
N ILE A 172 9.55 4.86 1.86
CA ILE A 172 8.74 5.96 2.36
C ILE A 172 8.96 6.02 3.87
N SER A 173 9.50 7.12 4.35
CA SER A 173 9.85 7.35 5.75
C SER A 173 9.13 8.58 6.30
N PHE A 174 8.54 8.41 7.48
CA PHE A 174 7.79 9.44 8.18
C PHE A 174 8.51 9.82 9.46
N THR A 175 8.65 11.12 9.69
CA THR A 175 9.36 11.65 10.87
C THR A 175 8.59 12.76 11.54
N ARG A 176 8.69 12.82 12.86
CA ARG A 176 8.15 13.90 13.68
C ARG A 176 8.82 15.25 13.32
N PRO A 177 8.06 16.36 13.25
CA PRO A 177 6.61 16.48 13.54
C PRO A 177 5.68 15.97 12.42
N ASN A 178 6.02 16.18 11.16
CA ASN A 178 5.14 15.88 10.02
C ASN A 178 5.92 15.86 8.69
N SER A 179 7.14 15.32 8.68
CA SER A 179 7.95 15.28 7.46
C SER A 179 7.88 13.91 6.80
N ILE A 180 7.73 13.91 5.48
CA ILE A 180 7.69 12.71 4.64
C ILE A 180 8.92 12.73 3.74
N TYR A 181 9.70 11.67 3.80
CA TYR A 181 10.87 11.45 2.97
C TYR A 181 10.60 10.24 2.10
N VAL A 182 10.63 10.45 0.78
CA VAL A 182 10.40 9.39 -0.19
C VAL A 182 11.66 9.24 -1.01
N ARG A 183 12.16 8.02 -1.14
CA ARG A 183 13.35 7.71 -1.92
C ARG A 183 13.06 6.59 -2.90
N LEU A 184 13.51 6.76 -4.14
CA LEU A 184 13.52 5.74 -5.17
C LEU A 184 14.90 5.73 -5.79
N ASN A 185 15.70 4.73 -5.42
CA ASN A 185 17.10 4.66 -5.81
C ASN A 185 17.85 5.97 -5.45
N ALA A 186 18.23 6.77 -6.46
CA ALA A 186 18.89 8.05 -6.28
C ALA A 186 17.94 9.26 -6.22
N HIS A 187 16.66 9.09 -6.55
CA HIS A 187 15.67 10.17 -6.55
C HIS A 187 15.05 10.34 -5.17
N ILE A 188 14.94 11.59 -4.71
CA ILE A 188 14.36 11.94 -3.42
C ILE A 188 13.20 12.92 -3.65
N GLY A 189 12.13 12.74 -2.89
CA GLY A 189 10.96 13.60 -2.93
C GLY A 189 10.18 13.56 -1.63
N ASN A 190 9.02 14.21 -1.64
CA ASN A 190 8.09 14.24 -0.51
C ASN A 190 6.72 13.64 -0.85
N THR A 191 6.53 13.22 -2.11
CA THR A 191 5.28 12.70 -2.66
C THR A 191 5.60 11.44 -3.44
N ALA A 192 4.70 10.46 -3.38
CA ALA A 192 4.90 9.19 -4.06
C ALA A 192 3.62 8.63 -4.65
N CYS A 193 3.74 7.93 -5.78
CA CYS A 193 2.67 7.12 -6.34
C CYS A 193 3.10 5.67 -6.46
N ILE A 194 2.21 4.74 -6.14
CA ILE A 194 2.44 3.29 -6.23
C ILE A 194 1.36 2.70 -7.13
N LYS A 195 1.75 2.04 -8.21
CA LYS A 195 0.86 1.23 -9.04
C LYS A 195 0.90 -0.21 -8.57
N VAL A 196 -0.24 -0.70 -8.10
CA VAL A 196 -0.48 -2.09 -7.75
C VAL A 196 -1.28 -2.73 -8.88
N SER A 197 -0.86 -3.86 -9.41
CA SER A 197 -1.56 -4.53 -10.51
C SER A 197 -1.78 -6.02 -10.29
N ARG A 198 -2.80 -6.53 -10.99
CA ARG A 198 -3.15 -7.95 -11.05
C ARG A 198 -3.89 -8.23 -12.35
N LEU A 199 -3.33 -9.12 -13.18
CA LEU A 199 -4.00 -9.66 -14.38
C LEU A 199 -4.68 -8.58 -15.26
N GLY A 200 -3.99 -7.48 -15.56
CA GLY A 200 -4.48 -6.39 -16.40
C GLY A 200 -5.26 -5.29 -15.69
N ALA A 201 -5.72 -5.50 -14.45
CA ALA A 201 -6.29 -4.44 -13.61
C ALA A 201 -5.20 -3.72 -12.80
N SER A 202 -5.38 -2.43 -12.55
CA SER A 202 -4.47 -1.63 -11.73
C SER A 202 -5.22 -0.74 -10.74
N ARG A 203 -4.55 -0.45 -9.62
CA ARG A 203 -4.93 0.53 -8.61
C ARG A 203 -3.71 1.37 -8.27
N TYR A 204 -3.96 2.59 -7.81
CA TYR A 204 -2.93 3.57 -7.53
C TYR A 204 -3.06 4.03 -6.10
N ILE A 205 -1.95 4.04 -5.36
CA ILE A 205 -1.86 4.63 -4.03
C ILE A 205 -1.07 5.93 -4.19
N LEU A 206 -1.63 7.05 -3.76
CA LEU A 206 -0.96 8.34 -3.76
C LEU A 206 -0.72 8.77 -2.32
N ILE A 207 0.56 9.07 -2.04
CA ILE A 207 1.04 9.59 -0.78
C ILE A 207 1.50 11.01 -1.05
N ARG A 208 0.88 12.00 -0.42
CA ARG A 208 1.26 13.41 -0.56
C ARG A 208 1.99 13.92 0.65
N GLY A 209 3.07 14.67 0.39
CA GLY A 209 3.82 15.42 1.38
C GLY A 209 3.02 16.59 1.94
N TYR A 210 3.42 17.09 3.12
CA TYR A 210 2.85 18.32 3.67
C TYR A 210 3.31 19.54 2.85
N GLY A 211 2.37 20.42 2.51
CA GLY A 211 2.63 21.78 2.03
C GLY A 211 3.20 21.90 0.61
N SER A 212 2.40 21.63 -0.43
CA SER A 212 2.84 21.97 -1.81
C SER A 212 1.79 22.50 -2.80
N SER A 213 0.54 22.75 -2.39
CA SER A 213 -0.37 23.73 -3.01
C SER A 213 -1.56 24.01 -2.08
N PRO A 214 -2.21 25.19 -2.14
CA PRO A 214 -3.43 25.45 -1.39
C PRO A 214 -4.61 24.59 -1.92
N PRO A 215 -5.50 24.10 -1.03
CA PRO A 215 -5.44 24.18 0.43
C PRO A 215 -4.36 23.24 0.97
N PHE A 216 -3.61 23.69 1.98
CA PHE A 216 -2.53 22.92 2.63
C PHE A 216 -2.97 21.48 2.90
N GLU A 217 -2.61 20.56 2.00
CA GLU A 217 -2.96 19.16 2.16
C GLU A 217 -2.18 18.61 3.35
N VAL A 218 -2.92 18.10 4.33
CA VAL A 218 -2.43 17.15 5.32
C VAL A 218 -1.77 16.01 4.56
N GLY A 219 -0.67 15.46 5.07
CA GLY A 219 -0.06 14.28 4.46
C GLY A 219 -1.12 13.18 4.28
N THR A 220 -1.57 12.98 3.04
CA THR A 220 -2.71 12.12 2.73
C THR A 220 -2.22 10.86 2.04
N VAL A 221 -2.85 9.75 2.38
CA VAL A 221 -2.72 8.49 1.66
C VAL A 221 -4.09 8.17 1.06
N SER A 222 -4.17 8.18 -0.26
CA SER A 222 -5.40 7.96 -1.02
C SER A 222 -5.23 6.81 -2.01
N VAL A 223 -6.34 6.17 -2.36
CA VAL A 223 -6.38 5.07 -3.34
C VAL A 223 -7.28 5.47 -4.50
N SER A 224 -6.83 5.22 -5.72
CA SER A 224 -7.56 5.52 -6.96
C SER A 224 -7.57 4.32 -7.90
N ASN A 225 -8.61 4.25 -8.73
CA ASN A 225 -8.72 3.27 -9.82
C ASN A 225 -8.03 3.72 -11.10
N THR A 226 -7.73 5.01 -11.24
CA THR A 226 -7.10 5.62 -12.42
C THR A 226 -5.76 6.26 -12.05
N PRO A 227 -4.83 6.38 -13.01
CA PRO A 227 -3.58 7.11 -12.81
C PRO A 227 -3.87 8.54 -12.36
N ILE A 228 -3.12 9.03 -11.37
CA ILE A 228 -3.30 10.37 -10.82
C ILE A 228 -2.21 11.27 -11.38
N SER A 229 -2.56 12.12 -12.35
CA SER A 229 -1.63 13.09 -12.94
C SER A 229 -1.33 14.24 -11.95
N PRO A 230 -0.10 14.78 -11.91
CA PRO A 230 1.11 14.37 -12.64
C PRO A 230 1.93 13.26 -11.94
N TYR A 231 1.41 12.68 -10.86
CA TYR A 231 2.18 11.84 -9.93
C TYR A 231 2.43 10.40 -10.41
N CYS A 232 1.51 9.85 -11.19
CA CYS A 232 1.52 8.45 -11.65
C CYS A 232 1.66 8.35 -13.19
N GLY A 233 2.50 9.20 -13.77
CA GLY A 233 2.72 9.35 -15.22
C GLY A 233 4.09 8.86 -15.66
#